data_AF-A0A930WHM8-F1
#
_entry.id   AF-A0A930WHM8-F1
#
_cell.length_a   1.000
_cell.length_b   1.000
_cell.length_c   1.000
_cell.angle_alpha   90.00
_cell.angle_beta   90.00
_cell.angle_gamma   90.00
#
_symmetry.space_group_name_H-M   'P 1'
#
loop_
_entity.id
_entity.type
_entity.pdbx_description
1 polymer ?
#
loop_
_entity_poly.entity_id
_entity_poly.type
_entity_poly.pdbx_seq_one_letter_code
_entity_poly.pdbx_strand_id
1 'polypeptide(L)'
;MNAVRSFWLGAATLLLSLLMFCPAVLADDGQTWVWLSSNDKYSKYYAPASVRTAQSVTTSDGRAVATEIEAEIKTSFSYEGAEETIRNYKIDHVISNPAQLSYSVAQVRVVPQSRTLQYLGETFYDSAGKVLWSKGAGKEKEMNSQQFDEEFYATIVDAVFHQGEMQRLRADDRWILLWSDETSGVKTQVTADTSTMRRMGDNLVFWAWTEVRGADGKAMEIKFDKRAVNLPQGTERIVTGRYWSPQGGWQALDDGYEGAYRMINRDAPEERGLVRLRAFADGYSTWVARYQVR
;
A
#
# COMPACT_ATOMS: atom_id res chain seq x y z
N MET A 1 -0.87 -59.59 19.13
CA MET A 1 -1.68 -58.36 18.96
C MET A 1 -1.32 -57.23 19.94
N ASN A 2 -0.29 -57.33 20.78
CA ASN A 2 0.05 -56.27 21.76
C ASN A 2 1.18 -55.31 21.34
N ALA A 3 2.09 -55.71 20.45
CA ALA A 3 3.24 -54.88 20.06
C ALA A 3 2.88 -53.72 19.11
N VAL A 4 1.84 -53.88 18.29
CA VAL A 4 1.41 -52.84 17.34
C VAL A 4 0.68 -51.70 18.08
N ARG A 5 -0.13 -52.02 19.11
CA ARG A 5 -0.83 -51.00 19.92
C ARG A 5 0.13 -50.14 20.75
N SER A 6 1.22 -50.70 21.26
CA SER A 6 2.23 -49.94 22.00
C SER A 6 3.03 -48.97 21.12
N PHE A 7 3.22 -49.31 19.84
CA PHE A 7 3.93 -48.44 18.89
C PHE A 7 3.11 -47.19 18.53
N TRP A 8 1.80 -47.36 18.31
CA TRP A 8 0.90 -46.24 18.03
C TRP A 8 0.67 -45.32 19.24
N LEU A 9 0.66 -45.87 20.47
CA LEU A 9 0.64 -45.04 21.68
C LEU A 9 1.94 -44.25 21.86
N GLY A 10 3.10 -44.87 21.61
CA GLY A 10 4.41 -44.20 21.74
C GLY A 10 4.65 -43.09 20.71
N ALA A 11 4.19 -43.29 19.47
CA ALA A 11 4.25 -42.26 18.43
C ALA A 11 3.33 -41.06 18.75
N ALA A 12 2.15 -41.32 19.34
CA ALA A 12 1.23 -40.26 19.76
C ALA A 12 1.79 -39.43 20.93
N THR A 13 2.45 -40.04 21.92
CA THR A 13 3.11 -39.30 23.02
C THR A 13 4.36 -38.53 22.57
N LEU A 14 5.07 -38.99 21.55
CA LEU A 14 6.20 -38.25 20.97
C LEU A 14 5.74 -37.02 20.16
N LEU A 15 4.63 -37.14 19.41
CA LEU A 15 4.04 -36.03 18.66
C LEU A 15 3.43 -34.98 19.59
N LEU A 16 2.83 -35.40 20.71
CA LEU A 16 2.27 -34.51 21.73
C LEU A 16 3.36 -33.78 22.53
N SER A 17 4.53 -34.41 22.74
CA SER A 17 5.66 -33.75 23.40
C SER A 17 6.41 -32.79 22.47
N LEU A 18 6.48 -33.06 21.15
CA LEU A 18 6.98 -32.13 20.13
C LEU A 18 6.10 -30.86 20.00
N LEU A 19 4.80 -30.94 20.29
CA LEU A 19 3.90 -29.78 20.34
C LEU A 19 4.00 -28.99 21.65
N MET A 20 4.55 -29.57 22.73
CA MET A 20 4.72 -28.88 24.03
C MET A 20 6.06 -28.15 24.19
N PHE A 21 7.04 -28.37 23.31
CA PHE A 21 8.26 -27.55 23.25
C PHE A 21 8.03 -26.30 22.39
N CYS A 22 7.24 -25.39 22.95
CA CYS A 22 7.17 -23.99 22.58
C CYS A 22 8.56 -23.34 22.57
N PRO A 23 8.73 -22.18 21.92
CA PRO A 23 9.23 -21.03 22.63
C PRO A 23 8.04 -20.33 23.30
N ALA A 24 7.88 -20.55 24.60
CA ALA A 24 7.15 -19.60 25.43
C ALA A 24 8.08 -18.41 25.62
N VAL A 25 7.87 -17.34 24.85
CA VAL A 25 8.58 -16.07 25.02
C VAL A 25 7.57 -14.92 24.90
N LEU A 26 7.19 -14.45 26.09
CA LEU A 26 7.00 -13.04 26.50
C LEU A 26 5.85 -12.24 25.87
N ALA A 27 4.86 -11.93 26.73
CA ALA A 27 3.86 -10.86 26.60
C ALA A 27 3.25 -10.71 25.19
N ASP A 28 2.54 -11.75 24.76
CA ASP A 28 1.58 -11.63 23.67
C ASP A 28 0.22 -11.29 24.30
N ASP A 29 -0.41 -10.19 23.93
CA ASP A 29 -1.75 -9.75 24.41
C ASP A 29 -2.88 -10.71 23.93
N GLY A 30 -2.57 -12.00 23.72
CA GLY A 30 -3.44 -12.99 23.07
C GLY A 30 -3.71 -12.69 21.60
N GLN A 31 -2.99 -11.73 21.01
CA GLN A 31 -3.27 -11.17 19.69
C GLN A 31 -2.41 -11.82 18.62
N THR A 32 -3.04 -12.58 17.72
CA THR A 32 -2.32 -13.24 16.62
C THR A 32 -1.86 -12.24 15.56
N TRP A 33 -0.54 -12.09 15.41
CA TRP A 33 0.09 -11.30 14.36
C TRP A 33 0.31 -12.12 13.09
N VAL A 34 -0.22 -11.65 11.96
CA VAL A 34 -0.03 -12.27 10.64
C VAL A 34 1.03 -11.48 9.87
N TRP A 35 2.04 -12.20 9.40
CA TRP A 35 3.12 -11.64 8.57
C TRP A 35 2.61 -11.22 7.19
N LEU A 36 3.10 -10.07 6.71
CA LEU A 36 2.78 -9.52 5.39
C LEU A 36 3.98 -9.59 4.44
N SER A 37 5.10 -9.02 4.87
CA SER A 37 6.33 -8.89 4.09
C SER A 37 7.53 -8.60 4.99
N SER A 38 8.73 -8.86 4.48
CA SER A 38 9.98 -8.49 5.13
C SER A 38 10.99 -8.00 4.10
N ASN A 39 11.85 -7.08 4.51
CA ASN A 39 13.09 -6.74 3.83
C ASN A 39 14.24 -6.70 4.86
N ASP A 40 15.41 -6.24 4.45
CA ASP A 40 16.61 -6.20 5.31
C ASP A 40 16.45 -5.35 6.57
N LYS A 41 15.49 -4.40 6.59
CA LYS A 41 15.29 -3.45 7.69
C LYS A 41 14.03 -3.70 8.51
N TYR A 42 12.97 -4.19 7.87
CA TYR A 42 11.63 -4.18 8.41
C TYR A 42 10.91 -5.49 8.15
N SER A 43 10.16 -5.97 9.13
CA SER A 43 9.15 -7.02 8.96
C SER A 43 7.78 -6.48 9.36
N LYS A 44 6.82 -6.61 8.45
CA LYS A 44 5.47 -6.05 8.60
C LYS A 44 4.48 -7.14 8.99
N TYR A 45 3.63 -6.83 9.96
CA TYR A 45 2.58 -7.70 10.46
C TYR A 45 1.30 -6.90 10.69
N TYR A 46 0.16 -7.56 10.63
CA TYR A 46 -1.12 -6.99 11.09
C TYR A 46 -1.85 -7.99 11.96
N ALA A 47 -2.77 -7.51 12.79
CA ALA A 47 -3.61 -8.37 13.62
C ALA A 47 -5.02 -8.48 13.02
N PRO A 48 -5.39 -9.61 12.37
CA PRO A 48 -6.69 -9.74 11.72
C PRO A 48 -7.87 -9.51 12.66
N ALA A 49 -7.76 -9.98 13.91
CA ALA A 49 -8.81 -9.83 14.92
C ALA A 49 -9.06 -8.37 15.35
N SER A 50 -8.12 -7.46 15.09
CA SER A 50 -8.27 -6.03 15.38
C SER A 50 -9.05 -5.27 14.29
N VAL A 51 -9.22 -5.87 13.11
CA VAL A 51 -9.85 -5.20 11.98
C VAL A 51 -11.34 -5.01 12.26
N ARG A 52 -11.78 -3.76 12.34
CA ARG A 52 -13.18 -3.41 12.60
C ARG A 52 -13.63 -2.26 11.71
N THR A 53 -14.87 -2.32 11.25
CA THR A 53 -15.52 -1.19 10.56
C THR A 53 -15.92 -0.15 11.61
N ALA A 54 -15.31 1.03 11.56
CA ALA A 54 -15.60 2.14 12.46
C ALA A 54 -16.78 2.99 11.95
N GLN A 55 -16.89 3.16 10.63
CA GLN A 55 -18.00 3.87 9.98
C GLN A 55 -18.43 3.17 8.70
N SER A 56 -19.72 3.26 8.40
CA SER A 56 -20.30 2.77 7.15
C SER A 56 -21.43 3.67 6.67
N VAL A 57 -21.71 3.63 5.37
CA VAL A 57 -22.84 4.29 4.73
C VAL A 57 -23.71 3.25 4.05
N THR A 58 -25.02 3.37 4.20
CA THR A 58 -25.99 2.58 3.44
C THR A 58 -26.18 3.18 2.06
N THR A 59 -25.91 2.38 1.02
CA THR A 59 -26.11 2.74 -0.38
C THR A 59 -27.58 2.68 -0.78
N SER A 60 -27.91 3.25 -1.94
CA SER A 60 -29.30 3.31 -2.43
C SER A 60 -29.94 1.93 -2.63
N ASP A 61 -29.12 0.90 -2.86
CA ASP A 61 -29.50 -0.51 -2.96
C ASP A 61 -29.61 -1.23 -1.60
N GLY A 62 -29.41 -0.52 -0.48
CA GLY A 62 -29.51 -1.05 0.89
C GLY A 62 -28.26 -1.74 1.42
N ARG A 63 -27.16 -1.80 0.64
CA ARG A 63 -25.88 -2.38 1.09
C ARG A 63 -25.15 -1.43 2.04
N ALA A 64 -24.55 -1.96 3.11
CA ALA A 64 -23.65 -1.19 3.96
C ALA A 64 -22.23 -1.20 3.35
N VAL A 65 -21.66 -0.03 3.10
CA VAL A 65 -20.30 0.14 2.59
C VAL A 65 -19.45 0.77 3.68
N ALA A 66 -18.38 0.08 4.09
CA ALA A 66 -17.42 0.61 5.06
C ALA A 66 -16.73 1.87 4.49
N THR A 67 -16.78 2.96 5.25
CA THR A 67 -16.12 4.24 4.93
C THR A 67 -14.95 4.52 5.84
N GLU A 68 -14.85 3.83 6.97
CA GLU A 68 -13.73 3.89 7.89
C GLU A 68 -13.49 2.52 8.51
N ILE A 69 -12.25 2.04 8.43
CA ILE A 69 -11.81 0.78 9.02
C ILE A 69 -10.66 1.08 9.97
N GLU A 70 -10.71 0.54 11.18
CA GLU A 70 -9.59 0.57 12.10
C GLU A 70 -8.95 -0.81 12.22
N ALA A 71 -7.64 -0.83 12.43
CA ALA A 71 -6.88 -2.05 12.67
C ALA A 71 -5.59 -1.75 13.43
N GLU A 72 -4.94 -2.80 13.91
CA GLU A 72 -3.61 -2.75 14.49
C GLU A 72 -2.57 -3.40 13.57
N ILE A 73 -1.44 -2.72 13.46
CA ILE A 73 -0.28 -3.13 12.67
C ILE A 73 0.96 -3.18 13.56
N LYS A 74 1.91 -4.03 13.18
CA LYS A 74 3.19 -4.17 13.85
C LYS A 74 4.32 -4.13 12.85
N THR A 75 5.36 -3.39 13.17
CA THR A 75 6.62 -3.38 12.41
C THR A 75 7.76 -3.78 13.32
N SER A 76 8.43 -4.88 13.00
CA SER A 76 9.68 -5.28 13.66
C SER A 76 10.88 -4.70 12.93
N PHE A 77 11.95 -4.40 13.66
CA PHE A 77 13.12 -3.68 13.16
C PHE A 77 14.39 -4.55 13.21
N SER A 78 15.19 -4.49 12.14
CA SER A 78 16.63 -4.80 12.24
C SER A 78 17.35 -3.66 12.97
N TYR A 79 18.66 -3.81 13.21
CA TYR A 79 19.46 -2.71 13.76
C TYR A 79 19.41 -1.46 12.84
N GLU A 80 19.59 -1.66 11.54
CA GLU A 80 19.57 -0.60 10.53
C GLU A 80 18.16 0.00 10.37
N GLY A 81 17.11 -0.83 10.46
CA GLY A 81 15.72 -0.37 10.47
C GLY A 81 15.40 0.46 11.70
N ALA A 82 15.90 0.05 12.87
CA ALA A 82 15.75 0.80 14.12
C ALA A 82 16.47 2.15 14.05
N GLU A 83 17.72 2.18 13.57
CA GLU A 83 18.50 3.41 13.41
C GLU A 83 17.80 4.40 12.46
N GLU A 84 17.33 3.92 11.30
CA GLU A 84 16.58 4.73 10.36
C GLU A 84 15.28 5.27 10.96
N THR A 85 14.56 4.45 11.71
CA THR A 85 13.32 4.83 12.38
C THR A 85 13.56 5.91 13.44
N ILE A 86 14.55 5.72 14.32
CA ILE A 86 14.93 6.69 15.36
C ILE A 86 15.25 8.05 14.74
N ARG A 87 16.03 8.06 13.66
CA ARG A 87 16.40 9.28 12.91
C ARG A 87 15.18 9.94 12.27
N ASN A 88 14.31 9.17 11.61
CA ASN A 88 13.13 9.69 10.91
C ASN A 88 12.11 10.30 11.90
N TYR A 89 11.98 9.70 13.08
CA TYR A 89 11.10 10.20 14.14
C TYR A 89 11.75 11.29 15.01
N LYS A 90 13.07 11.49 14.89
CA LYS A 90 13.87 12.44 15.69
C LYS A 90 13.79 12.15 17.20
N ILE A 91 13.89 10.87 17.54
CA ILE A 91 13.76 10.34 18.91
C ILE A 91 15.09 9.80 19.45
N ASP A 92 16.22 10.20 18.87
CA ASP A 92 17.58 9.85 19.31
C ASP A 92 17.87 10.29 20.76
N HIS A 93 17.20 11.35 21.21
CA HIS A 93 17.26 11.82 22.60
C HIS A 93 16.54 10.88 23.59
N VAL A 94 15.64 10.01 23.12
CA VAL A 94 14.92 9.02 23.94
C VAL A 94 15.53 7.63 23.76
N ILE A 95 15.82 7.25 22.52
CA ILE A 95 16.38 5.95 22.14
C ILE A 95 17.72 6.21 21.46
N SER A 96 18.80 6.26 22.25
CA SER A 96 20.14 6.58 21.74
C SER A 96 20.86 5.37 21.14
N ASN A 97 20.48 4.15 21.54
CA ASN A 97 21.04 2.91 21.01
C ASN A 97 19.99 2.17 20.17
N PRO A 98 20.15 2.08 18.83
CA PRO A 98 19.22 1.36 17.96
C PRO A 98 18.94 -0.09 18.36
N ALA A 99 19.91 -0.77 19.00
CA ALA A 99 19.73 -2.14 19.47
C ALA A 99 18.64 -2.30 20.56
N GLN A 100 18.20 -1.20 21.18
CA GLN A 100 17.09 -1.20 22.13
C GLN A 100 15.73 -1.29 21.44
N LEU A 101 15.59 -0.74 20.24
CA LEU A 101 14.31 -0.68 19.54
C LEU A 101 14.07 -1.98 18.75
N SER A 102 13.07 -2.75 19.16
CA SER A 102 12.77 -4.06 18.56
C SER A 102 11.57 -4.03 17.63
N TYR A 103 10.47 -3.41 18.04
CA TYR A 103 9.28 -3.30 17.22
C TYR A 103 8.42 -2.11 17.60
N SER A 104 7.46 -1.79 16.73
CA SER A 104 6.38 -0.83 16.98
C SER A 104 5.03 -1.50 16.78
N VAL A 105 4.03 -1.06 17.53
CA VAL A 105 2.62 -1.39 17.31
C VAL A 105 1.87 -0.08 17.11
N ALA A 106 1.04 -0.03 16.08
CA ALA A 106 0.23 1.14 15.77
C ALA A 106 -1.22 0.78 15.55
N GLN A 107 -2.12 1.62 16.05
CA GLN A 107 -3.51 1.65 15.64
C GLN A 107 -3.63 2.57 14.42
N VAL A 108 -4.24 2.08 13.36
CA VAL A 108 -4.43 2.82 12.11
C VAL A 108 -5.89 2.91 11.73
N ARG A 109 -6.22 4.01 11.06
CA ARG A 109 -7.49 4.25 10.38
C ARG A 109 -7.26 4.23 8.88
N VAL A 110 -8.10 3.50 8.16
CA VAL A 110 -8.09 3.39 6.71
C VAL A 110 -9.42 3.90 6.17
N VAL A 111 -9.36 4.76 5.15
CA VAL A 111 -10.51 5.21 4.38
C VAL A 111 -10.40 4.61 2.98
N PRO A 112 -11.16 3.53 2.70
CA PRO A 112 -11.06 2.82 1.43
C PRO A 112 -11.31 3.73 0.25
N GLN A 113 -12.26 4.66 0.30
CA GLN A 113 -12.71 5.49 -0.83
C GLN A 113 -11.63 6.46 -1.34
N SER A 114 -10.93 7.13 -0.42
CA SER A 114 -9.81 8.04 -0.73
C SER A 114 -8.47 7.33 -0.85
N ARG A 115 -8.41 6.02 -0.54
CA ARG A 115 -7.17 5.22 -0.48
C ARG A 115 -6.19 5.81 0.54
N THR A 116 -6.68 6.23 1.71
CA THR A 116 -5.86 6.87 2.73
C THR A 116 -5.69 6.03 3.98
N LEU A 117 -4.54 6.21 4.65
CA LEU A 117 -4.21 5.62 5.93
C LEU A 117 -3.70 6.71 6.88
N GLN A 118 -4.17 6.67 8.12
CA GLN A 118 -3.73 7.54 9.21
C GLN A 118 -3.34 6.69 10.42
N TYR A 119 -2.22 7.01 11.04
CA TYR A 119 -1.87 6.50 12.36
C TYR A 119 -2.71 7.23 13.42
N LEU A 120 -3.48 6.50 14.21
CA LEU A 120 -4.19 7.03 15.38
C LEU A 120 -3.28 7.11 16.60
N GLY A 121 -2.33 6.17 16.69
CA GLY A 121 -1.24 6.18 17.65
C GLY A 121 -0.24 5.08 17.32
N GLU A 122 0.99 5.24 17.80
CA GLU A 122 2.07 4.28 17.59
C GLU A 122 2.96 4.22 18.83
N THR A 123 3.27 3.01 19.29
CA THR A 123 4.13 2.77 20.45
C THR A 123 5.30 1.90 20.04
N PHE A 124 6.48 2.26 20.52
CA PHE A 124 7.76 1.63 20.24
C PHE A 124 8.24 0.86 21.47
N TYR A 125 8.71 -0.36 21.25
CA TYR A 125 9.02 -1.33 22.29
C TYR A 125 10.43 -1.90 22.14
N ASP A 126 11.01 -2.29 23.27
CA ASP A 126 12.17 -3.18 23.28
C ASP A 126 11.77 -4.65 23.08
N SER A 127 12.76 -5.54 23.02
CA SER A 127 12.55 -6.98 22.81
C SER A 127 11.85 -7.67 23.98
N ALA A 128 11.82 -7.05 25.17
CA ALA A 128 11.10 -7.54 26.33
C ALA A 128 9.65 -7.02 26.40
N GLY A 129 9.23 -6.19 25.43
CA GLY A 129 7.90 -5.58 25.40
C GLY A 129 7.77 -4.36 26.30
N LYS A 130 8.87 -3.77 26.76
CA LYS A 130 8.82 -2.50 27.50
C LYS A 130 8.66 -1.35 26.52
N VAL A 131 7.73 -0.45 26.84
CA VAL A 131 7.53 0.80 26.10
C VAL A 131 8.78 1.69 26.22
N LEU A 132 9.29 2.12 25.07
CA LEU A 132 10.40 3.08 24.95
C LEU A 132 9.88 4.48 24.64
N TRP A 133 8.92 4.60 23.73
CA TRP A 133 8.36 5.88 23.30
C TRP A 133 7.01 5.68 22.60
N SER A 134 6.15 6.69 22.62
CA SER A 134 4.85 6.67 21.92
C SER A 134 4.59 7.99 21.19
N LYS A 135 3.85 7.89 20.08
CA LYS A 135 3.38 9.01 19.27
C LYS A 135 1.86 9.00 19.21
N GLY A 136 1.26 10.18 19.32
CA GLY A 136 -0.16 10.37 19.03
C GLY A 136 -0.49 10.33 17.53
N ALA A 137 -1.70 10.77 17.20
CA ALA A 137 -2.20 10.74 15.83
C ALA A 137 -1.29 11.46 14.82
N GLY A 138 -1.05 10.78 13.69
CA GLY A 138 -0.32 11.32 12.55
C GLY A 138 -1.23 12.05 11.56
N LYS A 139 -0.63 12.52 10.46
CA LYS A 139 -1.39 13.03 9.31
C LYS A 139 -1.89 11.87 8.45
N GLU A 140 -3.02 12.10 7.81
CA GLU A 140 -3.53 11.21 6.77
C GLU A 140 -2.59 11.21 5.56
N LYS A 141 -2.36 10.02 4.99
CA LYS A 141 -1.49 9.79 3.83
C LYS A 141 -2.25 8.98 2.79
N GLU A 142 -2.16 9.37 1.53
CA GLU A 142 -2.67 8.56 0.42
C GLU A 142 -1.70 7.40 0.11
N MET A 143 -2.23 6.20 -0.05
CA MET A 143 -1.47 4.98 -0.28
C MET A 143 -1.26 4.74 -1.77
N ASN A 144 0.01 4.62 -2.17
CA ASN A 144 0.45 4.30 -3.52
C ASN A 144 1.75 3.49 -3.44
N SER A 145 2.29 3.11 -4.61
CA SER A 145 3.51 2.29 -4.72
C SER A 145 4.77 2.82 -4.02
N GLN A 146 4.78 4.11 -3.64
CA GLN A 146 5.91 4.74 -2.96
C GLN A 146 5.75 4.76 -1.43
N GLN A 147 4.61 4.31 -0.89
CA GLN A 147 4.35 4.34 0.55
C GLN A 147 4.77 3.03 1.23
N PHE A 148 5.49 3.16 2.35
CA PHE A 148 5.80 2.03 3.23
C PHE A 148 4.53 1.30 3.70
N ASP A 149 3.46 2.06 3.95
CA ASP A 149 2.22 1.59 4.55
C ASP A 149 1.26 0.91 3.55
N GLU A 150 1.61 0.78 2.27
CA GLU A 150 0.68 0.32 1.23
C GLU A 150 0.15 -1.11 1.48
N GLU A 151 1.00 -2.03 1.95
CA GLU A 151 0.58 -3.41 2.24
C GLU A 151 -0.33 -3.49 3.47
N PHE A 152 -0.13 -2.61 4.47
CA PHE A 152 -1.05 -2.51 5.61
C PHE A 152 -2.42 -2.07 5.13
N TYR A 153 -2.47 -1.01 4.32
CA TYR A 153 -3.71 -0.55 3.70
C TYR A 153 -4.40 -1.68 2.92
N ALA A 154 -3.66 -2.37 2.05
CA ALA A 154 -4.21 -3.39 1.18
C ALA A 154 -4.78 -4.56 2.00
N THR A 155 -4.05 -5.07 3.00
CA THR A 155 -4.54 -6.19 3.82
C THR A 155 -5.75 -5.83 4.68
N ILE A 156 -5.79 -4.61 5.24
CA ILE A 156 -6.89 -4.15 6.10
C ILE A 156 -8.17 -4.00 5.28
N VAL A 157 -8.07 -3.40 4.09
CA VAL A 157 -9.21 -3.25 3.19
C VAL A 157 -9.69 -4.61 2.68
N ASP A 158 -8.77 -5.52 2.36
CA ASP A 158 -9.15 -6.84 1.84
C ASP A 158 -9.80 -7.73 2.90
N ALA A 159 -9.48 -7.54 4.18
CA ALA A 159 -10.14 -8.20 5.30
C ALA A 159 -11.62 -7.83 5.45
N VAL A 160 -12.04 -6.67 4.92
CA VAL A 160 -13.44 -6.19 4.97
C VAL A 160 -14.16 -6.40 3.64
N PHE A 161 -13.51 -6.11 2.52
CA PHE A 161 -14.17 -6.08 1.21
C PHE A 161 -13.94 -7.31 0.35
N HIS A 162 -12.87 -8.08 0.62
CA HIS A 162 -12.51 -9.29 -0.13
C HIS A 162 -12.46 -9.06 -1.65
N GLN A 163 -11.76 -8.01 -2.09
CA GLN A 163 -11.69 -7.60 -3.50
C GLN A 163 -10.32 -7.92 -4.14
N GLY A 164 -9.42 -8.53 -3.39
CA GLY A 164 -8.08 -8.90 -3.84
C GLY A 164 -7.10 -7.73 -3.86
N GLU A 165 -7.13 -6.81 -2.89
CA GLU A 165 -6.18 -5.68 -2.85
C GLU A 165 -4.72 -6.16 -2.80
N MET A 166 -4.41 -7.13 -1.93
CA MET A 166 -3.07 -7.72 -1.86
C MET A 166 -2.71 -8.48 -3.15
N GLN A 167 -3.69 -9.16 -3.76
CA GLN A 167 -3.48 -9.88 -5.02
C GLN A 167 -3.14 -8.91 -6.15
N ARG A 168 -3.84 -7.77 -6.24
CA ARG A 168 -3.55 -6.74 -7.25
C ARG A 168 -2.21 -6.05 -6.99
N LEU A 169 -1.90 -5.74 -5.73
CA LEU A 169 -0.63 -5.12 -5.36
C LEU A 169 0.57 -5.98 -5.80
N ARG A 170 0.44 -7.31 -5.74
CA ARG A 170 1.49 -8.28 -6.08
C ARG A 170 1.39 -8.83 -7.49
N ALA A 171 0.44 -8.37 -8.30
CA ALA A 171 0.25 -8.91 -9.63
C ALA A 171 1.37 -8.47 -10.57
N ASP A 172 1.82 -9.37 -11.44
CA ASP A 172 2.83 -9.07 -12.48
C ASP A 172 2.34 -7.94 -13.41
N ASP A 173 1.02 -7.84 -13.60
CA ASP A 173 0.34 -6.82 -14.38
C ASP A 173 -0.10 -5.60 -13.57
N ARG A 174 0.45 -5.38 -12.36
CA ARG A 174 0.14 -4.18 -11.54
C ARG A 174 0.31 -2.90 -12.35
N TRP A 175 1.38 -2.82 -13.15
CA TRP A 175 1.67 -1.68 -14.01
C TRP A 175 1.33 -1.99 -15.46
N ILE A 176 0.36 -1.28 -15.99
CA ILE A 176 0.02 -1.39 -17.42
C ILE A 176 0.69 -0.27 -18.20
N LEU A 177 1.26 -0.61 -19.36
CA LEU A 177 1.71 0.39 -20.32
C LEU A 177 0.48 1.09 -20.93
N LEU A 178 0.41 2.41 -20.77
CA LEU A 178 -0.60 3.24 -21.44
C LEU A 178 -0.15 3.57 -22.86
N TRP A 179 1.04 4.14 -22.99
CA TRP A 179 1.64 4.44 -24.28
C TRP A 179 3.15 4.62 -24.14
N SER A 180 3.84 4.50 -25.27
CA SER A 180 5.23 4.88 -25.40
C SER A 180 5.42 5.54 -26.77
N ASP A 181 6.26 6.55 -26.80
CA ASP A 181 6.66 7.25 -28.00
C ASP A 181 8.17 7.42 -28.02
N GLU A 182 8.77 7.40 -29.20
CA GLU A 182 10.21 7.60 -29.37
C GLU A 182 10.46 8.56 -30.52
N THR A 183 11.03 9.71 -30.20
CA THR A 183 11.33 10.77 -31.17
C THR A 183 12.79 11.19 -31.02
N SER A 184 13.55 11.09 -32.11
CA SER A 184 14.99 11.46 -32.13
C SER A 184 15.83 10.76 -31.05
N GLY A 185 15.53 9.49 -30.77
CA GLY A 185 16.20 8.69 -29.74
C GLY A 185 15.79 9.03 -28.31
N VAL A 186 14.87 9.99 -28.10
CA VAL A 186 14.27 10.24 -26.79
C VAL A 186 13.00 9.40 -26.68
N LYS A 187 12.98 8.47 -25.72
CA LYS A 187 11.85 7.60 -25.46
C LYS A 187 11.06 8.07 -24.26
N THR A 188 9.77 8.32 -24.44
CA THR A 188 8.81 8.54 -23.35
C THR A 188 7.97 7.29 -23.16
N GLN A 189 7.76 6.89 -21.91
CA GLN A 189 6.93 5.76 -21.55
C GLN A 189 6.03 6.15 -20.38
N VAL A 190 4.72 5.91 -20.51
CA VAL A 190 3.74 6.15 -19.44
C VAL A 190 3.10 4.82 -19.05
N THR A 191 3.22 4.46 -17.78
CA THR A 191 2.54 3.32 -17.17
C THR A 191 1.58 3.79 -16.09
N ALA A 192 0.57 2.97 -15.80
CA ALA A 192 -0.42 3.27 -14.77
C ALA A 192 -0.50 2.13 -13.75
N ASP A 193 -0.59 2.50 -12.46
CA ASP A 193 -0.72 1.57 -11.35
C ASP A 193 -2.17 1.15 -11.17
N THR A 194 -2.49 -0.05 -11.66
CA THR A 194 -3.84 -0.63 -11.60
C THR A 194 -4.33 -0.87 -10.17
N SER A 195 -3.42 -1.00 -9.19
CA SER A 195 -3.80 -1.14 -7.77
C SER A 195 -4.47 0.13 -7.22
N THR A 196 -4.10 1.27 -7.78
CA THR A 196 -4.64 2.59 -7.39
C THR A 196 -5.85 3.02 -8.22
N MET A 197 -6.15 2.33 -9.33
CA MET A 197 -7.25 2.71 -10.23
C MET A 197 -8.60 2.61 -9.55
N ARG A 198 -9.34 3.72 -9.55
CA ARG A 198 -10.73 3.82 -9.08
C ARG A 198 -11.57 4.70 -9.96
N ARG A 199 -12.85 4.37 -10.07
CA ARG A 199 -13.83 5.18 -10.76
C ARG A 199 -14.46 6.19 -9.80
N MET A 200 -14.51 7.45 -10.20
CA MET A 200 -15.18 8.55 -9.52
C MET A 200 -16.09 9.28 -10.52
N GLY A 201 -17.35 8.86 -10.58
CA GLY A 201 -18.26 9.29 -11.64
C GLY A 201 -17.76 8.80 -13.01
N ASP A 202 -17.55 9.74 -13.93
CA ASP A 202 -16.97 9.50 -15.26
C ASP A 202 -15.44 9.49 -15.27
N ASN A 203 -14.81 9.88 -14.16
CA ASN A 203 -13.36 9.86 -14.05
C ASN A 203 -12.85 8.49 -13.64
N LEU A 204 -11.75 8.06 -14.25
CA LEU A 204 -10.85 7.07 -13.70
C LEU A 204 -9.66 7.80 -13.07
N VAL A 205 -9.45 7.56 -11.77
CA VAL A 205 -8.40 8.19 -10.97
C VAL A 205 -7.35 7.14 -10.62
N PHE A 206 -6.07 7.46 -10.85
CA PHE A 206 -4.97 6.52 -10.66
C PHE A 206 -3.62 7.24 -10.55
N TRP A 207 -2.62 6.55 -10.03
CA TRP A 207 -1.22 6.97 -10.08
C TRP A 207 -0.54 6.44 -11.34
N ALA A 208 0.24 7.30 -11.99
CA ALA A 208 0.96 7.03 -13.21
C ALA A 208 2.47 7.23 -12.98
N TRP A 209 3.26 6.46 -13.71
CA TRP A 209 4.70 6.62 -13.80
C TRP A 209 5.06 6.97 -15.24
N THR A 210 5.62 8.15 -15.44
CA THR A 210 6.17 8.59 -16.73
C THR A 210 7.67 8.57 -16.64
N GLU A 211 8.34 7.94 -17.60
CA GLU A 211 9.79 7.96 -17.72
C GLU A 211 10.19 8.47 -19.10
N VAL A 212 11.08 9.46 -19.13
CA VAL A 212 11.71 9.98 -20.35
C VAL A 212 13.17 9.57 -20.31
N ARG A 213 13.61 8.82 -21.32
CA ARG A 213 15.00 8.37 -21.47
C ARG A 213 15.62 8.99 -22.71
N GLY A 214 16.87 9.42 -22.59
CA GLY A 214 17.67 9.90 -23.72
C GLY A 214 18.14 8.76 -24.62
N ALA A 215 18.79 9.12 -25.73
CA ALA A 215 19.34 8.16 -26.69
C ALA A 215 20.43 7.24 -26.08
N ASP A 216 21.04 7.66 -24.96
CA ASP A 216 22.00 6.87 -24.19
C ASP A 216 21.33 5.92 -23.18
N GLY A 217 20.00 5.85 -23.17
CA GLY A 217 19.19 5.01 -22.28
C GLY A 217 19.05 5.55 -20.85
N LYS A 218 19.66 6.70 -20.52
CA LYS A 218 19.58 7.28 -19.18
C LYS A 218 18.27 8.04 -18.99
N ALA A 219 17.71 7.93 -17.78
CA ALA A 219 16.54 8.70 -17.40
C ALA A 219 16.89 10.20 -17.37
N MET A 220 16.18 10.98 -18.18
CA MET A 220 16.25 12.44 -18.23
C MET A 220 15.19 13.07 -17.33
N GLU A 221 14.03 12.43 -17.24
CA GLU A 221 12.91 12.88 -16.42
C GLU A 221 12.10 11.67 -15.95
N ILE A 222 11.63 11.72 -14.69
CA ILE A 222 10.60 10.81 -14.20
C ILE A 222 9.47 11.64 -13.59
N LYS A 223 8.22 11.33 -13.91
CA LYS A 223 7.05 11.88 -13.21
C LYS A 223 6.30 10.74 -12.52
N PHE A 224 5.99 10.94 -11.26
CA PHE A 224 5.07 10.08 -10.52
C PHE A 224 3.90 10.94 -10.04
N ASP A 225 2.76 10.77 -10.72
CA ASP A 225 1.66 11.71 -10.64
C ASP A 225 0.30 11.01 -10.58
N LYS A 226 -0.65 11.62 -9.89
CA LYS A 226 -2.04 11.17 -9.81
C LYS A 226 -2.83 11.87 -10.89
N ARG A 227 -3.49 11.09 -11.75
CA ARG A 227 -4.34 11.60 -12.84
C ARG A 227 -5.80 11.34 -12.57
N ALA A 228 -6.64 12.22 -13.09
CA ALA A 228 -8.06 11.98 -13.26
C ALA A 228 -8.39 12.08 -14.75
N VAL A 229 -8.82 10.98 -15.35
CA VAL A 229 -9.16 10.91 -16.78
C VAL A 229 -10.67 10.71 -16.92
N ASN A 230 -11.35 11.67 -17.56
CA ASN A 230 -12.75 11.54 -17.93
C ASN A 230 -12.85 10.60 -19.13
N LEU A 231 -13.31 9.36 -18.90
CA LEU A 231 -13.28 8.32 -19.93
C LEU A 231 -14.20 8.63 -21.11
N PRO A 232 -15.46 9.11 -20.93
CA PRO A 232 -16.32 9.48 -22.06
C PRO A 232 -15.77 10.65 -22.88
N GLN A 233 -15.36 11.74 -22.22
CA GLN A 233 -14.98 12.98 -22.88
C GLN A 233 -13.55 12.95 -23.43
N GLY A 234 -12.70 12.03 -22.96
CA GLY A 234 -11.30 11.97 -23.35
C GLY A 234 -10.52 13.20 -22.88
N THR A 235 -10.79 13.64 -21.65
CA THR A 235 -10.06 14.74 -21.02
C THR A 235 -9.32 14.23 -19.79
N GLU A 236 -8.22 14.86 -19.44
CA GLU A 236 -7.44 14.51 -18.25
C GLU A 236 -7.00 15.74 -17.47
N ARG A 237 -6.67 15.56 -16.19
CA ARG A 237 -5.95 16.54 -15.38
C ARG A 237 -4.97 15.83 -14.45
N ILE A 238 -3.91 16.54 -14.06
CA ILE A 238 -3.03 16.10 -12.98
C ILE A 238 -3.62 16.61 -11.67
N VAL A 239 -3.78 15.70 -10.71
CA VAL A 239 -4.33 16.02 -9.38
C VAL A 239 -3.21 16.47 -8.45
N THR A 240 -2.09 15.74 -8.47
CA THR A 240 -0.88 16.02 -7.71
C THR A 240 0.24 15.12 -8.23
N GLY A 241 1.49 15.41 -7.88
CA GLY A 241 2.59 14.53 -8.23
C GLY A 241 3.95 15.07 -7.82
N ARG A 242 4.97 14.32 -8.22
CA ARG A 242 6.37 14.72 -8.12
C ARG A 242 7.05 14.44 -9.44
N TYR A 243 8.10 15.19 -9.72
CA TYR A 243 8.97 14.91 -10.84
C TYR A 243 10.42 14.82 -10.36
N TRP A 244 11.23 14.07 -11.08
CA TRP A 244 12.64 13.89 -10.83
C TRP A 244 13.43 14.25 -12.08
N SER A 245 14.57 14.91 -11.87
CA SER A 245 15.59 15.13 -12.89
C SER A 245 16.98 14.79 -12.31
N PRO A 246 17.97 14.46 -13.17
CA PRO A 246 19.32 14.14 -12.72
C PRO A 246 19.96 15.25 -11.88
N GLN A 247 19.69 16.52 -12.20
CA GLN A 247 20.27 17.67 -11.53
C GLN A 247 19.49 18.08 -10.29
N GLY A 248 18.15 17.97 -10.33
CA GLY A 248 17.25 18.54 -9.34
C GLY A 248 16.74 17.55 -8.29
N GLY A 249 16.89 16.25 -8.52
CA GLY A 249 16.27 15.22 -7.69
C GLY A 249 14.73 15.29 -7.71
N TRP A 250 14.08 14.69 -6.72
CA TRP A 250 12.61 14.67 -6.62
C TRP A 250 12.04 15.99 -6.09
N GLN A 251 11.24 16.66 -6.91
CA GLN A 251 10.59 17.94 -6.63
C GLN A 251 9.07 17.81 -6.74
N ALA A 252 8.33 18.79 -6.20
CA ALA A 252 6.89 18.87 -6.39
C ALA A 252 6.59 19.12 -7.89
N LEU A 253 5.60 18.41 -8.42
CA LEU A 253 5.13 18.64 -9.78
C LEU A 253 4.14 19.80 -9.78
N ASP A 254 4.46 20.84 -10.55
CA ASP A 254 3.49 21.86 -10.96
C ASP A 254 2.82 21.39 -12.25
N ASP A 255 1.49 21.30 -12.24
CA ASP A 255 0.71 20.89 -13.42
C ASP A 255 0.76 21.98 -14.51
N GLY A 256 1.12 23.23 -14.19
CA GLY A 256 1.12 24.36 -15.13
C GLY A 256 -0.27 24.76 -15.66
N TYR A 257 -1.28 23.93 -15.42
CA TYR A 257 -2.69 24.10 -15.77
C TYR A 257 -3.60 24.29 -14.55
N GLU A 258 -3.02 24.43 -13.35
CA GLU A 258 -3.73 24.70 -12.08
C GLU A 258 -4.90 23.71 -11.81
N GLY A 259 -4.79 22.46 -12.27
CA GLY A 259 -5.80 21.42 -12.09
C GLY A 259 -6.97 21.47 -13.09
N ALA A 260 -6.88 22.26 -14.16
CA ALA A 260 -7.85 22.26 -15.24
C ALA A 260 -7.79 20.97 -16.08
N TYR A 261 -8.94 20.55 -16.62
CA TYR A 261 -9.00 19.44 -17.58
C TYR A 261 -8.50 19.89 -18.94
N ARG A 262 -7.65 19.07 -19.57
CA ARG A 262 -7.18 19.21 -20.95
C ARG A 262 -7.70 18.09 -21.83
N MET A 263 -7.92 18.40 -23.10
CA MET A 263 -8.31 17.41 -24.09
C MET A 263 -7.13 16.49 -24.42
N ILE A 264 -7.37 15.19 -24.43
CA ILE A 264 -6.44 14.23 -25.04
C ILE A 264 -6.65 14.33 -26.54
N ASN A 265 -5.66 14.91 -27.23
CA ASN A 265 -5.73 15.14 -28.67
C ASN A 265 -5.80 13.81 -29.42
N ARG A 266 -6.61 13.79 -30.49
CA ARG A 266 -6.61 12.69 -31.46
C ARG A 266 -5.24 12.64 -32.14
N ASP A 267 -4.80 11.43 -32.46
CA ASP A 267 -3.50 11.13 -33.08
C ASP A 267 -2.27 11.41 -32.20
N ALA A 268 -2.46 11.86 -30.96
CA ALA A 268 -1.38 11.96 -29.98
C ALA A 268 -1.12 10.59 -29.31
N PRO A 269 0.12 10.30 -28.86
CA PRO A 269 0.43 9.07 -28.15
C PRO A 269 -0.53 8.75 -26.99
N GLU A 270 -1.00 9.78 -26.30
CA GLU A 270 -1.94 9.73 -25.18
C GLU A 270 -3.30 9.13 -25.54
N GLU A 271 -3.75 9.23 -26.79
CA GLU A 271 -5.01 8.61 -27.25
C GLU A 271 -4.94 7.08 -27.10
N ARG A 272 -3.78 6.47 -27.37
CA ARG A 272 -3.57 5.03 -27.13
C ARG A 272 -3.71 4.69 -25.65
N GLY A 273 -3.24 5.57 -24.77
CA GLY A 273 -3.45 5.46 -23.33
C GLY A 273 -4.93 5.51 -22.95
N LEU A 274 -5.68 6.47 -23.49
CA LEU A 274 -7.11 6.59 -23.26
C LEU A 274 -7.89 5.33 -23.68
N VAL A 275 -7.59 4.78 -24.86
CA VAL A 275 -8.20 3.52 -25.34
C VAL A 275 -7.94 2.37 -24.37
N ARG A 276 -6.70 2.24 -23.87
CA ARG A 276 -6.35 1.22 -22.88
C ARG A 276 -7.06 1.43 -21.54
N LEU A 277 -7.17 2.66 -21.06
CA LEU A 277 -7.88 2.95 -19.81
C LEU A 277 -9.37 2.63 -19.92
N ARG A 278 -10.01 2.92 -21.06
CA ARG A 278 -11.40 2.53 -21.34
C ARG A 278 -11.56 1.01 -21.30
N ALA A 279 -10.72 0.29 -22.05
CA ALA A 279 -10.75 -1.17 -22.08
C ALA A 279 -10.51 -1.79 -20.70
N PHE A 280 -9.57 -1.24 -19.91
CA PHE A 280 -9.33 -1.69 -18.54
C PHE A 280 -10.54 -1.42 -17.64
N ALA A 281 -11.12 -0.22 -17.67
CA ALA A 281 -12.28 0.12 -16.85
C ALA A 281 -13.50 -0.75 -17.16
N ASP A 282 -13.69 -1.14 -18.43
CA ASP A 282 -14.77 -2.02 -18.86
C ASP A 282 -14.51 -3.48 -18.43
N GLY A 283 -13.29 -3.98 -18.68
CA GLY A 283 -12.89 -5.36 -18.33
C GLY A 283 -12.76 -5.61 -16.82
N TYR A 284 -12.46 -4.57 -16.04
CA TYR A 284 -12.23 -4.63 -14.59
C TYR A 284 -13.24 -3.75 -13.82
N SER A 285 -14.48 -3.68 -14.29
CA SER A 285 -15.53 -2.82 -13.72
C SER A 285 -15.75 -3.02 -12.21
N THR A 286 -15.81 -4.26 -11.74
CA THR A 286 -15.89 -4.58 -10.29
C THR A 286 -14.72 -4.00 -9.52
N TRP A 287 -13.49 -4.17 -10.05
CA TRP A 287 -12.28 -3.66 -9.40
C TRP A 287 -12.29 -2.13 -9.34
N VAL A 288 -12.55 -1.43 -10.43
CA VAL A 288 -12.50 0.04 -10.42
C VAL A 288 -13.65 0.67 -9.61
N ALA A 289 -14.75 -0.06 -9.37
CA ALA A 289 -15.91 0.39 -8.59
C ALA A 289 -15.95 -0.10 -7.13
N ARG A 290 -14.98 -0.92 -6.70
CA ARG A 290 -15.02 -1.76 -5.50
C ARG A 290 -15.36 -1.10 -4.14
N TYR A 291 -15.21 0.21 -4.00
CA TYR A 291 -15.52 0.95 -2.75
C TYR A 291 -16.53 2.08 -2.92
N GLN A 292 -17.20 2.15 -4.07
CA GLN A 292 -18.14 3.24 -4.34
C GLN A 292 -19.32 3.22 -3.37
N VAL A 293 -19.62 4.41 -2.86
CA VAL A 293 -20.84 4.73 -2.12
C VAL A 293 -21.75 5.40 -3.14
N ARG A 294 -22.66 4.66 -3.74
CA ARG A 294 -23.68 5.13 -4.72
C ARG A 294 -25.04 4.58 -4.31
#